data_AF-A0A4Q4CXE3-F1
#
_entry.id   AF-A0A4Q4CXE3-F1
#
_cell.length_a   1.000
_cell.length_b   1.000
_cell.length_c   1.000
_cell.angle_alpha   90.00
_cell.angle_beta   90.00
_cell.angle_gamma   90.00
#
_symmetry.space_group_name_H-M   'P 1'
#
loop_
_entity.id
_entity.type
_entity.pdbx_description
1 polymer ?
#
loop_
_entity_poly.entity_id
_entity_poly.type
_entity_poly.pdbx_seq_one_letter_code
_entity_poly.pdbx_strand_id
1 'polypeptide(L)'
;MAHTSLHRGGPVVRIDRQDPEAHRSGPDAGAAQQEIMPVIDALLAVGDGLEHDKLDAAWVELDNAELELRCQEGRAMSPQPALGKALGAVERARENMAMADVGRASADIEQAISALRRL
;
A
#
# COMPACT_ATOMS: atom_id res chain seq x y z
N MET A 1 -25.89 -46.98 55.02
CA MET A 1 -24.75 -46.11 54.68
C MET A 1 -25.13 -45.31 53.43
N ALA A 2 -24.94 -43.99 53.47
CA ALA A 2 -25.01 -42.96 52.41
C ALA A 2 -26.25 -42.93 51.48
N HIS A 3 -27.19 -41.99 51.75
CA HIS A 3 -28.05 -41.40 50.73
C HIS A 3 -27.44 -40.08 50.26
N THR A 4 -27.23 -39.99 48.96
CA THR A 4 -26.68 -38.84 48.23
C THR A 4 -27.71 -37.72 48.17
N SER A 5 -27.32 -36.53 48.60
CA SER A 5 -27.99 -35.25 48.33
C SER A 5 -27.06 -34.37 47.49
N LEU A 6 -27.66 -33.36 46.86
CA LEU A 6 -27.09 -32.19 46.15
C LEU A 6 -26.98 -32.37 44.63
N HIS A 7 -27.22 -31.37 43.80
CA HIS A 7 -28.06 -30.17 43.80
C HIS A 7 -27.80 -29.51 42.43
N ARG A 8 -28.76 -28.69 42.02
CA ARG A 8 -28.60 -27.47 41.21
C ARG A 8 -28.23 -27.61 39.74
N GLY A 9 -29.14 -27.07 38.92
CA GLY A 9 -28.95 -26.84 37.50
C GLY A 9 -27.72 -25.99 37.21
N GLY A 10 -26.96 -26.45 36.23
CA GLY A 10 -25.94 -25.66 35.57
C GLY A 10 -26.58 -24.70 34.55
N PRO A 11 -26.01 -23.51 34.35
CA PRO A 11 -26.44 -22.61 33.28
C PRO A 11 -26.07 -23.22 31.92
N VAL A 12 -27.03 -23.28 31.01
CA VAL A 12 -26.81 -23.62 29.60
C VAL A 12 -26.09 -22.44 28.95
N VAL A 13 -24.76 -22.54 28.82
CA VAL A 13 -23.97 -21.60 28.03
C VAL A 13 -24.24 -21.91 26.55
N ARG A 14 -25.12 -21.14 25.92
CA ARG A 14 -25.17 -21.06 24.45
C ARG A 14 -24.01 -20.17 24.03
N ILE A 15 -22.90 -20.79 23.62
CA ILE A 15 -21.85 -20.08 22.89
C ILE A 15 -22.37 -19.92 21.46
N ASP A 16 -22.99 -18.78 21.21
CA ASP A 16 -23.16 -18.25 19.86
C ASP A 16 -21.75 -18.01 19.34
N ARG A 17 -21.21 -18.97 18.56
CA ARG A 17 -19.99 -18.77 17.78
C ARG A 17 -20.31 -17.79 16.65
N GLN A 18 -20.41 -16.52 16.99
CA GLN A 18 -20.17 -15.44 16.06
C GLN A 18 -18.67 -15.19 16.06
N ASP A 19 -17.97 -15.97 15.24
CA ASP A 19 -16.68 -15.56 14.69
C ASP A 19 -17.01 -14.87 13.36
N PRO A 20 -17.09 -13.53 13.31
CA PRO A 20 -17.23 -12.84 12.05
C PRO A 20 -15.88 -12.91 11.33
N GLU A 21 -15.84 -13.73 10.29
CA GLU A 21 -14.99 -13.55 9.12
C GLU A 21 -13.55 -13.11 9.44
N ALA A 22 -12.69 -14.10 9.71
CA ALA A 22 -11.31 -14.02 9.25
C ALA A 22 -11.35 -13.88 7.72
N HIS A 23 -11.57 -12.64 7.27
CA HIS A 23 -11.51 -12.24 5.89
C HIS A 23 -10.13 -12.67 5.41
N ARG A 24 -10.15 -13.65 4.51
CA ARG A 24 -8.96 -14.27 3.94
C ARG A 24 -8.09 -13.14 3.39
N SER A 25 -6.98 -12.83 4.05
CA SER A 25 -5.79 -12.42 3.32
C SER A 25 -5.43 -13.63 2.47
N GLY A 26 -6.02 -13.70 1.28
CA GLY A 26 -5.67 -14.72 0.30
C GLY A 26 -4.16 -14.63 -0.01
N PRO A 27 -3.54 -15.72 -0.48
CA PRO A 27 -2.15 -15.71 -0.91
C PRO A 27 -1.84 -14.60 -1.95
N ASP A 28 -2.85 -14.07 -2.63
CA ASP A 28 -2.75 -12.94 -3.57
C ASP A 28 -2.38 -11.59 -2.96
N ALA A 29 -2.77 -11.30 -1.71
CA ALA A 29 -2.44 -10.00 -1.09
C ALA A 29 -0.93 -9.87 -0.86
N GLY A 30 -0.28 -10.97 -0.48
CA GLY A 30 1.18 -11.01 -0.32
C GLY A 30 1.94 -10.96 -1.64
N ALA A 31 1.37 -11.46 -2.74
CA ALA A 31 1.97 -11.41 -4.07
C ALA A 31 1.91 -9.96 -4.64
N ALA A 32 0.74 -9.33 -4.60
CA ALA A 32 0.57 -7.95 -5.06
C ALA A 32 1.45 -6.95 -4.27
N GLN A 33 1.63 -7.19 -2.97
CA GLN A 33 2.47 -6.35 -2.10
C GLN A 33 3.99 -6.56 -2.34
N GLN A 34 4.42 -7.72 -2.82
CA GLN A 34 5.81 -7.94 -3.24
C GLN A 34 6.09 -7.30 -4.61
N GLU A 35 5.10 -7.25 -5.49
CA GLU A 35 5.24 -6.67 -6.83
C GLU A 35 5.32 -5.13 -6.82
N ILE A 36 4.77 -4.46 -5.80
CA ILE A 36 4.80 -3.00 -5.69
C ILE A 36 6.10 -2.45 -5.06
N MET A 37 6.88 -3.30 -4.40
CA MET A 37 8.08 -2.84 -3.66
C MET A 37 9.13 -2.15 -4.56
N PRO A 38 9.44 -2.65 -5.77
CA PRO A 38 10.34 -1.96 -6.69
C PRO A 38 9.86 -0.55 -7.08
N VAL A 39 8.55 -0.32 -7.16
CA VAL A 39 7.98 1.01 -7.42
C VAL A 39 8.25 1.94 -6.23
N ILE A 40 8.04 1.44 -5.01
CA ILE A 40 8.29 2.21 -3.80
C ILE A 40 9.78 2.55 -3.68
N ASP A 41 10.67 1.61 -3.99
CA ASP A 41 12.12 1.83 -3.97
C ASP A 41 12.55 2.91 -4.98
N ALA A 42 12.00 2.88 -6.21
CA ALA A 42 12.26 3.91 -7.21
C ALA A 42 11.76 5.28 -6.75
N LEU A 43 10.54 5.38 -6.20
CA LEU A 43 10.01 6.63 -5.65
C LEU A 43 10.84 7.18 -4.48
N LEU A 44 11.37 6.30 -3.62
CA LEU A 44 12.30 6.69 -2.56
C LEU A 44 13.61 7.24 -3.14
N ALA A 45 14.12 6.65 -4.21
CA ALA A 45 15.31 7.14 -4.91
C ALA A 45 15.08 8.51 -5.58
N VAL A 46 13.87 8.77 -6.11
CA VAL A 46 13.50 10.13 -6.57
C VAL A 46 13.58 11.12 -5.41
N GLY A 47 13.00 10.78 -4.25
CA GLY A 47 13.05 11.60 -3.04
C GLY A 47 14.48 11.93 -2.61
N ASP A 48 15.37 10.92 -2.55
CA ASP A 48 16.80 11.12 -2.24
C ASP A 48 17.48 12.04 -3.26
N GLY A 49 17.17 11.87 -4.54
CA GLY A 49 17.71 12.70 -5.61
C GLY A 49 17.28 14.16 -5.50
N LEU A 50 16.02 14.42 -5.15
CA LEU A 50 15.50 15.76 -4.91
C LEU A 50 16.12 16.41 -3.65
N GLU A 51 16.28 15.66 -2.57
CA GLU A 51 16.87 16.14 -1.32
C GLU A 51 18.35 16.52 -1.46
N HIS A 52 19.10 15.78 -2.28
CA HIS A 52 20.55 15.93 -2.45
C HIS A 52 20.95 16.66 -3.75
N ASP A 53 20.03 17.36 -4.40
CA ASP A 53 20.26 18.13 -5.65
C ASP A 53 20.82 17.29 -6.82
N LYS A 54 20.45 16.01 -6.88
CA LYS A 54 20.80 15.07 -7.96
C LYS A 54 19.65 14.98 -8.97
N LEU A 55 19.26 16.12 -9.55
CA LEU A 55 18.05 16.21 -10.38
C LEU A 55 18.05 15.26 -11.59
N ASP A 56 19.19 15.06 -12.24
CA ASP A 56 19.29 14.10 -13.37
C ASP A 56 18.99 12.66 -12.94
N ALA A 57 19.49 12.26 -11.77
CA ALA A 57 19.20 10.94 -11.21
C ALA A 57 17.73 10.84 -10.78
N ALA A 58 17.20 11.88 -10.15
CA ALA A 58 15.78 11.93 -9.78
C ALA A 58 14.85 11.79 -10.99
N TRP A 59 15.20 12.40 -12.13
CA TRP A 59 14.46 12.26 -13.38
C TRP A 59 14.44 10.83 -13.91
N VAL A 60 15.60 10.17 -13.93
CA VAL A 60 15.71 8.77 -14.36
C VAL A 60 14.87 7.86 -13.47
N GLU A 61 14.94 8.03 -12.15
CA GLU A 61 14.16 7.21 -11.22
C GLU A 61 12.66 7.51 -11.30
N LEU A 62 12.27 8.73 -11.63
CA LEU A 62 10.86 9.09 -11.83
C LEU A 62 10.30 8.41 -13.09
N ASP A 63 11.07 8.38 -14.18
CA ASP A 63 10.70 7.65 -15.40
C ASP A 63 10.55 6.15 -15.13
N ASN A 64 11.47 5.56 -14.35
CA ASN A 64 11.39 4.16 -13.93
C ASN A 64 10.13 3.90 -13.08
N ALA A 65 9.87 4.75 -12.09
CA ALA A 65 8.70 4.62 -11.22
C ALA A 65 7.38 4.73 -12.01
N GLU A 66 7.28 5.66 -12.96
CA GLU A 66 6.10 5.81 -13.82
C GLU A 66 5.89 4.58 -14.72
N LEU A 67 6.96 4.08 -15.34
CA LEU A 67 6.90 2.89 -16.19
C LEU A 67 6.41 1.68 -15.40
N GLU A 68 6.99 1.44 -14.22
CA GLU A 68 6.61 0.32 -13.36
C GLU A 68 5.16 0.46 -12.86
N LEU A 69 4.73 1.67 -12.45
CA LEU A 69 3.33 1.93 -12.08
C LEU A 69 2.35 1.57 -13.19
N ARG A 70 2.64 1.95 -14.43
CA ARG A 70 1.79 1.62 -15.59
C ARG A 70 1.81 0.12 -15.90
N CYS A 71 2.96 -0.54 -15.73
CA CYS A 71 3.04 -1.99 -15.82
C CYS A 71 2.17 -2.68 -14.77
N GLN A 72 2.19 -2.21 -13.51
CA GLN A 72 1.37 -2.75 -12.44
C GLN A 72 -0.14 -2.50 -12.69
N GLU A 73 -0.50 -1.31 -13.15
CA GLU A 73 -1.89 -1.00 -13.52
C GLU A 73 -2.39 -1.90 -14.65
N GLY A 74 -1.55 -2.16 -15.67
CA GLY A 74 -1.88 -3.06 -16.78
C GLY A 74 -1.98 -4.54 -16.40
N ARG A 75 -1.28 -4.96 -15.33
CA ARG A 75 -1.38 -6.32 -14.76
C ARG A 75 -2.59 -6.49 -13.86
N ALA A 76 -3.07 -5.41 -13.26
CA ALA A 76 -4.20 -5.46 -12.35
C ALA A 76 -5.47 -5.89 -13.11
N MET A 77 -6.05 -7.04 -12.73
CA MET A 77 -7.31 -7.52 -13.32
C MET A 77 -8.52 -6.65 -12.99
N SER A 78 -8.37 -5.69 -12.08
CA SER A 78 -9.37 -4.70 -11.72
C SER A 78 -8.69 -3.36 -11.38
N PRO A 79 -9.35 -2.21 -11.62
CA PRO A 79 -8.80 -0.90 -11.26
C PRO A 79 -8.43 -0.84 -9.77
N GLN A 80 -7.19 -0.48 -9.47
CA GLN A 80 -6.74 -0.27 -8.10
C GLN A 80 -6.65 1.25 -7.82
N PRO A 81 -7.54 1.83 -6.99
CA PRO A 81 -7.54 3.27 -6.73
C PRO A 81 -6.22 3.82 -6.19
N ALA A 82 -5.43 2.99 -5.50
CA ALA A 82 -4.12 3.37 -4.99
C ALA A 82 -3.09 3.55 -6.12
N LEU A 83 -3.08 2.66 -7.13
CA LEU A 83 -2.21 2.79 -8.31
C LEU A 83 -2.52 4.07 -9.08
N GLY A 84 -3.81 4.35 -9.35
CA GLY A 84 -4.21 5.59 -10.03
C GLY A 84 -3.85 6.85 -9.23
N LYS A 85 -3.98 6.82 -7.90
CA LYS A 85 -3.54 7.93 -7.03
C LYS A 85 -2.03 8.13 -7.07
N ALA A 86 -1.26 7.05 -7.07
CA ALA A 86 0.19 7.09 -7.15
C ALA A 86 0.64 7.64 -8.51
N LEU A 87 0.05 7.16 -9.61
CA LEU A 87 0.35 7.64 -10.96
C LEU A 87 0.08 9.14 -11.10
N GLY A 88 -1.09 9.61 -10.66
CA GLY A 88 -1.41 11.03 -10.72
C GLY A 88 -0.51 11.89 -9.82
N ALA A 89 0.05 11.34 -8.74
CA ALA A 89 1.04 12.04 -7.93
C ALA A 89 2.41 12.09 -8.61
N VAL A 90 2.84 11.01 -9.27
CA VAL A 90 4.06 10.97 -10.09
C VAL A 90 4.00 11.98 -11.25
N GLU A 91 2.86 12.09 -11.92
CA GLU A 91 2.65 13.08 -12.99
C GLU A 91 2.80 14.52 -12.48
N ARG A 92 2.22 14.84 -11.31
CA ARG A 92 2.41 16.16 -10.68
C ARG A 92 3.85 16.39 -10.23
N ALA A 93 4.52 15.36 -9.70
CA ALA A 93 5.94 15.46 -9.35
C ALA A 93 6.80 15.80 -10.57
N ARG A 94 6.55 15.16 -11.72
CA ARG A 94 7.17 15.47 -13.02
C ARG A 94 6.93 16.93 -13.41
N GLU A 95 5.70 17.42 -13.33
CA GLU A 95 5.39 18.82 -13.64
C GLU A 95 6.14 19.79 -12.72
N ASN A 96 6.17 19.53 -11.42
CA ASN A 96 6.87 20.36 -10.44
C ASN A 96 8.39 20.34 -10.64
N MET A 97 8.99 19.18 -10.95
CA MET A 97 10.42 19.09 -11.31
C MET A 97 10.73 19.90 -12.58
N ALA A 98 9.86 19.86 -13.60
CA ALA A 98 10.02 20.67 -14.81
C ALA A 98 9.94 22.18 -14.56
N MET A 99 9.22 22.59 -13.51
CA MET A 99 9.15 23.97 -13.03
C MET A 99 10.25 24.33 -12.02
N ALA A 100 11.16 23.41 -11.73
CA ALA A 100 12.17 23.52 -10.67
C ALA A 100 11.59 23.76 -9.25
N ASP A 101 10.32 23.38 -9.03
CA ASP A 101 9.69 23.39 -7.70
C ASP A 101 9.96 22.06 -6.99
N VAL A 102 11.19 21.92 -6.50
CA VAL A 102 11.67 20.71 -5.80
C VAL A 102 10.82 20.39 -4.57
N GLY A 103 10.38 21.41 -3.83
CA GLY A 103 9.58 21.22 -2.62
C GLY A 103 8.22 20.58 -2.91
N ARG A 104 7.52 21.05 -3.96
CA ARG A 104 6.26 20.43 -4.38
C ARG A 104 6.47 19.06 -5.01
N ALA A 105 7.54 18.89 -5.80
CA ALA A 105 7.88 17.58 -6.35
C ALA A 105 8.06 16.52 -5.25
N SER A 106 8.84 16.83 -4.20
CA SER A 106 9.02 15.91 -3.06
C SER A 106 7.71 15.59 -2.35
N ALA A 107 6.84 16.59 -2.14
CA ALA A 107 5.54 16.37 -1.52
C ALA A 107 4.64 15.45 -2.35
N ASP A 108 4.65 15.55 -3.68
CA ASP A 108 3.92 14.65 -4.55
C ASP A 108 4.51 13.22 -4.54
N ILE A 109 5.83 13.06 -4.47
CA ILE A 109 6.48 11.74 -4.32
C ILE A 109 6.08 11.07 -3.00
N GLU A 110 6.07 11.81 -1.88
CA GLU A 110 5.60 11.30 -0.59
C GLU A 110 4.13 10.86 -0.65
N GLN A 111 3.28 11.61 -1.36
CA GLN A 111 1.89 11.23 -1.59
C GLN A 111 1.76 9.94 -2.40
N ALA A 112 2.58 9.77 -3.44
CA ALA A 112 2.61 8.55 -4.24
C ALA A 112 2.97 7.33 -3.37
N ILE A 113 4.04 7.43 -2.58
CA ILE A 113 4.48 6.36 -1.66
C ILE A 113 3.38 6.04 -0.63
N SER A 114 2.76 7.08 -0.05
CA SER A 114 1.68 6.93 0.93
C SER A 114 0.44 6.24 0.35
N ALA A 115 0.14 6.47 -0.93
CA ALA A 115 -0.94 5.77 -1.62
C ALA A 115 -0.62 4.29 -1.80
N LEU A 116 0.60 3.95 -2.24
CA LEU A 116 1.02 2.57 -2.50
C LEU A 116 1.15 1.72 -1.23
N ARG A 117 1.62 2.29 -0.13
CA ARG A 117 1.74 1.57 1.17
C ARG A 117 0.40 1.15 1.79
N ARG A 118 -0.73 1.58 1.22
CA ARG A 118 -2.08 1.23 1.67
C ARG A 118 -2.71 0.08 0.86
N LEU A 119 -1.98 -0.46 -0.12
CA LEU A 119 -2.31 -1.71 -0.82
C LEU A 119 -2.01 -2.92 0.08
#